data_AF-A0A0F9JX31-F1
#
_entry.id   AF-A0A0F9JX31-F1
#
_cell.length_a   1.000
_cell.length_b   1.000
_cell.length_c   1.000
_cell.angle_alpha   90.00
_cell.angle_beta   90.00
_cell.angle_gamma   90.00
#
_symmetry.space_group_name_H-M   'P 1'
#
loop_
_entity.id
_entity.type
_entity.pdbx_description
1 polymer ?
#
loop_
_entity_poly.entity_id
_entity_poly.type
_entity_poly.pdbx_seq_one_letter_code
_entity_poly.pdbx_strand_id
1 'polypeptide(L)' 'MSFQHTIGERVKREINIYHPEKGIRFGIVIKRYSRPEKKYANLGITLGPYPELYDVKWDDGSFEEGFLPHGIDKVQSQ' A
#
# COMPACT_ATOMS: atom_id res chain seq x y z
N MET A 1 5.81 -10.38 12.70
CA MET A 1 4.78 -9.38 13.09
C MET A 1 4.16 -8.86 11.80
N SER A 2 2.87 -9.08 11.60
CA SER A 2 2.14 -8.54 10.46
C SER A 2 1.77 -7.10 10.79
N PHE A 3 2.45 -6.12 10.20
CA PHE A 3 2.06 -4.72 10.38
C PHE A 3 0.75 -4.51 9.62
N GLN A 4 -0.36 -4.38 10.36
CA GLN A 4 -1.66 -4.09 9.77
C GLN A 4 -1.90 -2.60 9.83
N HIS A 5 -2.09 -1.97 8.68
CA HIS A 5 -2.48 -0.55 8.61
C HIS A 5 -3.98 -0.39 8.84
N THR A 6 -4.38 0.74 9.41
CA THR A 6 -5.80 1.10 9.63
C THR A 6 -6.29 2.11 8.60
N ILE A 7 -7.61 2.15 8.34
CA ILE A 7 -8.21 3.19 7.49
C ILE A 7 -8.02 4.55 8.18
N GLY A 8 -7.63 5.56 7.40
CA GLY A 8 -7.24 6.88 7.88
C GLY A 8 -5.78 6.98 8.31
N GLU A 9 -5.02 5.88 8.29
CA GLU A 9 -3.63 5.91 8.69
C GLU A 9 -2.75 6.64 7.67
N ARG A 10 -1.89 7.50 8.20
CA ARG A 10 -0.88 8.20 7.41
C ARG A 10 0.25 7.24 7.06
N VAL A 11 0.52 7.10 5.77
CA VAL A 11 1.51 6.16 5.26
C VAL A 11 2.48 6.85 4.31
N LYS A 12 3.65 6.23 4.14
CA LYS A 12 4.66 6.64 3.18
C LYS A 12 5.10 5.44 2.33
N ARG A 13 5.62 5.74 1.15
CA ARG A 13 6.23 4.75 0.25
C ARG A 13 7.38 5.38 -0.52
N GLU A 14 8.44 4.60 -0.76
CA GLU A 14 9.49 4.98 -1.69
C GLU A 14 9.00 4.84 -3.13
N ILE A 15 9.13 5.91 -3.92
CA ILE A 15 8.65 5.95 -5.32
C ILE A 15 9.44 4.95 -6.18
N ASN A 16 10.71 4.72 -5.83
CA ASN A 16 11.57 3.77 -6.52
C ASN A 16 12.44 3.01 -5.51
N ILE A 17 12.12 1.74 -5.25
CA ILE A 17 12.90 0.88 -4.35
C ILE A 17 14.32 0.57 -4.85
N TYR A 18 14.59 0.76 -6.14
CA TYR A 18 15.91 0.55 -6.71
C TYR A 18 16.75 1.84 -6.70
N HIS A 19 16.13 2.98 -6.42
CA HIS A 19 16.76 4.31 -6.40
C HIS A 19 16.13 5.13 -5.26
N PRO A 20 16.48 4.83 -3.99
CA PRO A 20 15.85 5.43 -2.81
C PRO A 20 16.00 6.97 -2.75
N GLU A 21 16.97 7.54 -3.46
CA GLU A 21 17.11 8.98 -3.67
C GLU A 21 15.97 9.63 -4.49
N LYS A 22 15.12 8.85 -5.17
CA LYS A 22 14.04 9.35 -6.04
C LYS A 22 12.77 9.77 -5.28
N GLY A 23 12.81 9.75 -3.95
CA GLY A 23 11.83 10.45 -3.12
C GLY A 23 10.78 9.56 -2.48
N ILE A 24 10.20 10.10 -1.41
CA ILE A 24 9.16 9.48 -0.60
C ILE A 24 7.83 10.11 -0.99
N ARG A 25 6.82 9.26 -1.21
CA ARG A 25 5.44 9.66 -1.39
C ARG A 25 4.68 9.43 -0.10
N PHE A 26 3.80 10.37 0.23
CA PHE A 26 2.94 10.26 1.40
C PHE A 26 1.47 10.18 0.99
N GLY A 27 0.70 9.41 1.74
CA GLY A 27 -0.70 9.15 1.46
C GLY A 27 -1.47 8.73 2.69
N ILE A 28 -2.75 8.48 2.52
CA ILE A 28 -3.65 8.00 3.57
C ILE A 28 -4.31 6.71 3.09
N VAL A 29 -4.31 5.69 3.94
CA VAL A 29 -5.05 4.46 3.67
C VAL A 29 -6.54 4.76 3.70
N ILE A 30 -7.24 4.51 2.59
CA ILE A 30 -8.68 4.76 2.46
C ILE A 30 -9.50 3.46 2.46
N LYS A 31 -8.89 2.32 2.12
CA LYS A 31 -9.55 1.01 2.15
C LYS A 31 -8.53 -0.09 2.46
N ARG A 32 -9.00 -1.16 3.11
CA ARG A 32 -8.21 -2.34 3.45
C ARG A 32 -8.97 -3.59 3.03
N TYR A 33 -8.28 -4.52 2.39
CA TYR A 33 -8.85 -5.80 1.99
C TYR A 33 -8.23 -6.94 2.78
N SER A 34 -9.08 -7.81 3.33
CA SER A 34 -8.66 -9.02 4.05
C SER A 34 -8.43 -10.23 3.14
N ARG A 35 -8.75 -10.10 1.84
CA ARG A 35 -8.57 -11.12 0.80
C ARG A 35 -8.22 -10.44 -0.51
N PRO A 36 -7.52 -11.12 -1.44
CA PRO A 36 -7.52 -10.72 -2.83
C PRO A 36 -8.98 -10.58 -3.27
N GLU A 37 -9.44 -9.36 -3.58
CA GLU A 37 -10.72 -9.23 -4.27
C GLU A 37 -10.64 -10.04 -5.57
N LYS A 38 -11.78 -10.57 -6.02
CA LYS A 38 -11.91 -11.32 -7.30
C LYS A 38 -11.20 -10.63 -8.48
N LYS A 39 -11.01 -9.30 -8.40
CA LYS A 39 -10.24 -8.47 -9.33
C LYS A 39 -8.81 -8.97 -9.59
N TYR A 40 -8.12 -9.51 -8.59
CA TYR A 40 -6.74 -10.03 -8.74
C TYR A 40 -6.66 -11.53 -8.98
N ALA A 41 -7.74 -12.27 -8.69
CA ALA A 41 -7.80 -13.72 -8.87
C ALA A 41 -7.59 -14.14 -10.35
N ASN A 42 -8.03 -13.31 -11.30
CA ASN A 42 -7.91 -13.58 -12.73
C ASN A 42 -6.56 -13.19 -13.34
N LEU A 43 -5.66 -12.54 -12.58
CA LEU A 43 -4.37 -12.06 -13.09
C LEU A 43 -3.25 -13.10 -12.96
N GLY A 44 -3.54 -14.31 -12.46
CA GLY A 44 -2.52 -15.34 -12.21
C GLY A 44 -1.49 -14.95 -11.15
N ILE A 45 -1.71 -13.84 -10.45
CA ILE A 45 -0.85 -13.36 -9.37
C ILE A 45 -1.10 -14.24 -8.16
N THR A 46 -0.14 -15.12 -7.86
CA THR A 46 -0.13 -15.86 -6.60
C THR A 46 0.30 -14.89 -5.51
N LEU A 47 -0.68 -14.20 -4.94
CA LEU A 47 -0.47 -13.45 -3.72
C LEU A 47 -0.15 -14.48 -2.64
N GLY A 48 1.01 -14.35 -1.98
CA GLY A 48 1.40 -15.20 -0.86
C GLY A 48 0.35 -15.20 0.25
N PRO A 49 0.56 -15.91 1.37
CA PRO A 49 -0.50 -16.12 2.37
C PRO A 49 -1.14 -14.81 2.89
N TYR A 50 -0.43 -13.67 2.83
CA TYR A 50 -0.95 -12.36 3.18
C TYR A 50 -0.16 -11.20 2.53
N PRO A 51 -0.53 -10.68 1.36
CA PRO A 51 -0.33 -9.27 1.11
C PRO A 51 -1.65 -8.57 1.44
N GLU A 52 -1.67 -7.88 2.58
CA GLU A 52 -2.77 -6.95 2.83
C GLU A 52 -2.81 -5.96 1.67
N LEU A 53 -3.97 -5.88 1.01
CA LEU A 53 -4.17 -4.93 -0.07
C LEU A 53 -4.75 -3.66 0.54
N TYR A 54 -4.26 -2.51 0.08
CA TYR A 54 -4.72 -1.21 0.55
C TYR A 54 -5.00 -0.31 -0.63
N ASP A 55 -6.08 0.46 -0.55
CA ASP A 55 -6.23 1.62 -1.41
C ASP A 55 -5.66 2.81 -0.66
N VAL A 56 -4.79 3.57 -1.34
CA VAL A 56 -4.14 4.74 -0.77
C VAL A 56 -4.47 5.95 -1.63
N LYS A 57 -4.93 7.02 -0.97
CA LYS A 57 -5.01 8.35 -1.57
C LYS A 57 -3.72 9.09 -1.27
N TRP A 58 -2.96 9.41 -2.31
CA TRP A 58 -1.70 10.11 -2.21
C TRP A 58 -1.88 11.63 -2.17
N ASP A 59 -0.90 12.35 -1.62
CA ASP A 59 -0.96 13.81 -1.46
C ASP A 59 -0.99 14.59 -2.78
N ASP A 60 -0.41 14.03 -3.82
CA ASP A 60 -0.46 14.60 -5.17
C ASP A 60 -1.83 14.39 -5.84
N GLY A 61 -2.81 13.87 -5.10
CA GLY A 61 -4.19 13.68 -5.53
C GLY A 61 -4.43 12.37 -6.28
N SER A 62 -3.40 11.57 -6.53
CA SER A 62 -3.57 10.28 -7.20
C SER A 62 -4.10 9.21 -6.25
N PHE A 63 -4.70 8.17 -6.84
CA PHE A 63 -5.24 7.01 -6.15
C PHE A 63 -4.56 5.75 -6.65
N GLU A 64 -4.11 4.92 -5.73
CA GLU A 64 -3.54 3.61 -6.05
C GLU A 64 -4.31 2.53 -5.31
N GLU A 65 -4.81 1.56 -6.06
CA GLU A 65 -5.68 0.50 -5.56
C GLU A 65 -4.95 -0.84 -5.41
N GLY A 66 -5.16 -1.48 -4.27
CA GLY A 66 -4.85 -2.88 -4.02
C GLY A 66 -3.40 -3.21 -3.70
N PHE A 67 -2.74 -4.03 -4.55
CA PHE A 67 -1.42 -4.59 -4.22
C PHE A 67 -0.33 -3.56 -4.43
N LEU A 68 0.30 -3.15 -3.34
CA LEU A 68 1.45 -2.26 -3.34
C LEU A 68 2.72 -3.14 -3.26
N PRO A 69 3.41 -3.42 -4.39
CA PRO A 69 4.48 -4.43 -4.48
C PRO A 69 5.71 -4.15 -3.61
N HIS A 70 5.79 -2.94 -3.06
CA HIS A 70 6.87 -2.48 -2.20
C HIS A 70 6.38 -2.06 -0.81
N GLY A 71 5.11 -2.38 -0.50
CA GLY A 71 4.48 -2.02 0.75
C GLY A 71 4.26 -0.53 0.92
N ILE A 72 3.81 -0.19 2.12
CA ILE A 72 3.66 1.15 2.66
C ILE A 72 4.13 1.09 4.10
N ASP A 73 4.77 2.15 4.58
CA ASP A 73 5.19 2.27 5.97
C ASP A 73 4.29 3.25 6.71
N LYS A 74 3.99 2.96 7.97
CA LYS A 74 3.31 3.90 8.84
C LYS A 74 4.22 5.10 9.09
N VAL A 75 3.68 6.31 8.94
CA VAL A 75 4.35 7.52 9.42
C VAL A 75 4.14 7.57 10.93
N GLN A 76 5.20 7.34 11.72
CA GLN A 76 5.13 7.54 13.17
C GLN A 76 4.99 9.04 13.44
N SER A 77 3.84 9.45 13.99
CA SER A 77 3.75 10.72 14.69
C SER A 77 4.61 10.62 15.96
N GLN A 78 5.61 11.49 16.08
CA GLN A 78 6.35 11.69 17.33
C GLN A 78 5.42 12.24 18.42
#